data_AF-A0A3M1T0R2-F1
#
_entry.id   AF-A0A3M1T0R2-F1
#
_cell.length_a   1.000
_cell.length_b   1.000
_cell.length_c   1.000
_cell.angle_alpha   90.00
_cell.angle_beta   90.00
_cell.angle_gamma   90.00
#
_symmetry.space_group_name_H-M   'P 1'
#
loop_
_entity.id
_entity.type
_entity.pdbx_description
1 polymer ?
#
loop_
_entity_poly.entity_id
_entity_poly.type
_entity_poly.pdbx_seq_one_letter_code
_entity_poly.pdbx_strand_id
1 'polypeptide(L)'
;MGKARRELLDLQRRLWSRLQEEIEASIVENPPNVDIYKEEYRRDVRGYQAVSSKRELVEAAAAARLVYVGDYHTLPQAQRTVVKLLLALTKLERRVVLCMELVHSKDQELLDRYMLGELSDEAFLKAIDYERTWGFEWAPYAEIFALARRRGLRVVGINSDPQEHEYDHLLERDFRTAKIVAREAEADPDAIVLVFDGDLHVARDHLPFIVANYMEYELGVAPPRHLIVHQNAEEIYWKLAGEAKEREVNVVRLADDAFCVINASPLEKLHSYLNWVSERDALESPSLSGSSWDLVEDESEEVEFGEDGPDYTEQVHRLVCTVAEFLQIERDDLDAFTVFTVNDLDFLDYLAGGDFSAQEVEDIKRQILSNESYFIPKGDIIYLADFSLQNAAEEATHFLHHRCSGYGWEAPRPLAVDFYFRVVTEAIGYFGSKVIVPTRECWREADCQAFVEANARHLKGGAFRLTETGSLMAGGEERVRLLLSHRLTLKASRLVLEHKRAERHYLRSGRWPGGGAALAQPTEVHLLVTHMLGHMLGDKLYYGLLQGALQKRDLREVFAADLEAEGEALARYLALIERTQGVAHGPTRAERL
;
A
#
# COMPACT_ATOMS: atom_id res chain seq x y z
N MET A 1 -3.78 -5.40 -27.61
CA MET A 1 -3.83 -5.99 -26.24
C MET A 1 -3.87 -7.51 -26.35
N GLY A 2 -3.03 -8.24 -25.60
CA GLY A 2 -3.05 -9.72 -25.57
C GLY A 2 -4.29 -10.28 -24.85
N LYS A 3 -4.65 -11.55 -25.12
CA LYS A 3 -5.85 -12.21 -24.55
C LYS A 3 -5.82 -12.26 -23.02
N ALA A 4 -4.70 -12.69 -22.43
CA ALA A 4 -4.54 -12.77 -20.97
C ALA A 4 -4.67 -11.41 -20.27
N ARG A 5 -4.19 -10.34 -20.92
CA ARG A 5 -4.30 -8.98 -20.36
C ARG A 5 -5.74 -8.46 -20.37
N ARG A 6 -6.53 -8.77 -21.40
CA ARG A 6 -7.97 -8.42 -21.41
C ARG A 6 -8.72 -9.13 -20.29
N GLU A 7 -8.52 -10.45 -20.18
CA GLU A 7 -9.14 -11.25 -19.11
C GLU A 7 -8.79 -10.72 -17.71
N LEU A 8 -7.53 -10.28 -17.51
CA LEU A 8 -7.12 -9.69 -16.24
C LEU A 8 -7.83 -8.37 -15.94
N LEU A 9 -7.95 -7.49 -16.94
CA LEU A 9 -8.65 -6.21 -16.74
C LEU A 9 -10.15 -6.41 -16.49
N ASP A 10 -10.78 -7.36 -17.17
CA ASP A 10 -12.19 -7.70 -16.96
C ASP A 10 -12.40 -8.27 -15.56
N LEU A 11 -11.47 -9.11 -15.07
CA LEU A 11 -11.47 -9.60 -13.69
C LEU A 11 -11.35 -8.47 -12.67
N GLN A 12 -10.38 -7.57 -12.85
CA GLN A 12 -10.17 -6.44 -11.95
C GLN A 12 -11.35 -5.49 -11.90
N ARG A 13 -12.00 -5.23 -13.04
CA ARG A 13 -13.23 -4.42 -13.09
C ARG A 13 -14.37 -5.08 -12.32
N ARG A 14 -14.57 -6.39 -12.48
CA ARG A 14 -15.59 -7.13 -11.73
C ARG A 14 -15.36 -7.08 -10.23
N LEU A 15 -14.11 -7.27 -9.79
CA LEU A 15 -13.74 -7.15 -8.37
C LEU A 15 -14.01 -5.74 -7.85
N TRP A 16 -13.57 -4.73 -8.59
CA TRP A 16 -13.77 -3.33 -8.22
C TRP A 16 -15.26 -2.99 -8.09
N SER A 17 -16.09 -3.39 -9.06
CA SER A 17 -17.54 -3.14 -9.00
C SER A 17 -18.19 -3.79 -7.78
N ARG A 18 -17.80 -5.03 -7.44
CA ARG A 18 -18.31 -5.72 -6.24
C ARG A 18 -17.88 -5.04 -4.95
N LEU A 19 -16.60 -4.68 -4.82
CA LEU A 19 -16.10 -3.97 -3.63
C LEU A 19 -16.78 -2.60 -3.48
N GLN A 20 -17.05 -1.93 -4.60
CA GLN A 20 -17.78 -0.67 -4.59
C GLN A 20 -19.22 -0.87 -4.11
N GLU A 21 -19.92 -1.90 -4.59
CA GLU A 21 -21.27 -2.25 -4.13
C GLU A 21 -21.29 -2.60 -2.63
N GLU A 22 -20.28 -3.32 -2.13
CA GLU A 22 -20.10 -3.66 -0.71
C GLU A 22 -19.92 -2.40 0.16
N ILE A 23 -19.05 -1.47 -0.26
CA ILE A 23 -18.83 -0.20 0.41
C ILE A 23 -20.08 0.68 0.36
N GLU A 24 -20.75 0.76 -0.79
CA GLU A 24 -21.99 1.54 -0.92
C GLU A 24 -23.11 0.98 -0.03
N ALA A 25 -23.18 -0.34 0.14
CA ALA A 25 -24.12 -0.99 1.05
C ALA A 25 -23.78 -0.79 2.53
N SER A 26 -22.50 -0.58 2.88
CA SER A 26 -22.07 -0.35 4.26
C SER A 26 -22.28 1.10 4.73
N ILE A 27 -22.56 2.04 3.82
CA ILE A 27 -22.78 3.45 4.15
C ILE A 27 -24.25 3.65 4.56
N VAL A 28 -24.50 3.79 5.87
CA VAL A 28 -25.85 3.89 6.45
C VAL A 28 -26.51 5.26 6.18
N GLU A 29 -25.74 6.35 6.20
CA GLU A 29 -26.23 7.71 5.90
C GLU A 29 -25.20 8.51 5.08
N ASN A 30 -25.64 9.13 3.98
CA ASN A 30 -24.85 10.14 3.27
C ASN A 30 -25.41 11.54 3.60
N PRO A 31 -24.55 12.55 3.85
CA PRO A 31 -24.98 13.93 3.95
C PRO A 31 -25.81 14.35 2.70
N PRO A 32 -26.77 15.28 2.85
CA PRO A 32 -27.80 15.56 1.83
C PRO A 32 -27.30 15.95 0.42
N ASN A 33 -26.02 16.30 0.26
CA ASN A 33 -25.44 16.78 -1.01
C ASN A 33 -24.16 16.04 -1.45
N VAL A 34 -23.79 14.93 -0.81
CA VAL A 34 -22.57 14.17 -1.17
C VAL A 34 -22.63 13.67 -2.62
N ASP A 35 -23.81 13.31 -3.11
CA ASP A 35 -23.96 12.82 -4.49
C ASP A 35 -23.66 13.91 -5.52
N ILE A 36 -24.00 15.17 -5.23
CA ILE A 36 -23.65 16.32 -6.08
C ILE A 36 -22.14 16.48 -6.12
N TYR A 37 -21.48 16.47 -4.95
CA TYR A 37 -20.01 16.55 -4.87
C TYR A 37 -19.34 15.40 -5.64
N LYS A 38 -19.87 14.17 -5.53
CA LYS A 38 -19.37 13.01 -6.27
C LYS A 38 -19.55 13.20 -7.79
N GLU A 39 -20.69 13.69 -8.24
CA GLU A 39 -20.97 13.93 -9.67
C GLU A 39 -20.07 15.03 -10.27
N GLU A 40 -19.86 16.11 -9.53
CA GLU A 40 -19.01 17.23 -9.94
C GLU A 40 -17.53 16.83 -9.95
N TYR A 41 -17.06 16.11 -8.92
CA TYR A 41 -15.73 15.48 -8.93
C TYR A 41 -15.55 14.54 -10.14
N ARG A 42 -16.51 13.64 -10.41
CA ARG A 42 -16.46 12.72 -11.57
C ARG A 42 -16.39 13.46 -12.89
N ARG A 43 -16.94 14.68 -13.00
CA ARG A 43 -16.86 15.52 -14.20
C ARG A 43 -15.41 15.94 -14.45
N ASP A 44 -14.69 16.37 -13.41
CA ASP A 44 -13.28 16.79 -13.50
C ASP A 44 -12.36 15.65 -13.92
N VAL A 45 -12.60 14.45 -13.36
CA VAL A 45 -11.76 13.27 -13.63
C VAL A 45 -12.30 12.36 -14.73
N ARG A 46 -13.33 12.79 -15.47
CA ARG A 46 -13.98 11.98 -16.51
C ARG A 46 -13.00 11.54 -17.59
N GLY A 47 -11.95 12.31 -17.86
CA GLY A 47 -10.94 12.01 -18.87
C GLY A 47 -9.72 12.91 -18.75
N TYR A 48 -8.69 12.61 -19.53
CA TYR A 48 -7.46 13.38 -19.55
C TYR A 48 -7.15 13.88 -20.97
N GLN A 49 -6.50 15.03 -21.07
CA GLN A 49 -6.11 15.65 -22.35
C GLN A 49 -4.83 15.04 -22.90
N ALA A 50 -3.84 14.77 -22.03
CA ALA A 50 -2.55 14.23 -22.43
C ALA A 50 -1.88 13.44 -21.29
N VAL A 51 -1.04 12.47 -21.68
CA VAL A 51 -0.04 11.89 -20.77
C VAL A 51 0.94 13.00 -20.36
N SER A 52 1.30 13.04 -19.09
CA SER A 52 2.20 14.06 -18.54
C SER A 52 3.28 13.41 -17.68
N SER A 53 4.22 14.22 -17.21
CA SER A 53 5.27 13.81 -16.28
C SER A 53 5.14 14.50 -14.93
N LYS A 54 5.82 13.95 -13.92
CA LYS A 54 5.96 14.64 -12.63
C LYS A 54 6.72 15.94 -12.73
N ARG A 55 7.68 16.02 -13.66
CA ARG A 55 8.44 17.25 -13.89
C ARG A 55 7.49 18.37 -14.30
N GLU A 56 6.60 18.10 -15.24
CA GLU A 56 5.58 19.07 -15.65
C GLU A 56 4.59 19.40 -14.53
N LEU A 57 4.18 18.41 -13.72
CA LEU A 57 3.35 18.65 -12.54
C LEU A 57 4.05 19.60 -11.54
N VAL A 58 5.32 19.35 -11.22
CA VAL A 58 6.11 20.18 -10.30
C VAL A 58 6.33 21.57 -10.88
N GLU A 59 6.64 21.68 -12.18
CA GLU A 59 6.78 22.97 -12.87
C GLU A 59 5.47 23.77 -12.84
N ALA A 60 4.32 23.10 -13.05
CA ALA A 60 3.01 23.73 -12.97
C ALA A 60 2.66 24.14 -11.54
N ALA A 61 2.95 23.30 -10.54
CA ALA A 61 2.70 23.59 -9.12
C ALA A 61 3.59 24.75 -8.63
N ALA A 62 4.85 24.81 -9.07
CA ALA A 62 5.76 25.91 -8.73
C ALA A 62 5.36 27.25 -9.39
N ALA A 63 4.64 27.20 -10.51
CA ALA A 63 4.11 28.37 -11.21
C ALA A 63 2.74 28.84 -10.66
N ALA A 64 2.07 28.01 -9.86
CA ALA A 64 0.82 28.35 -9.19
C ALA A 64 1.08 28.90 -7.79
N ARG A 65 0.18 29.75 -7.30
CA ARG A 65 0.22 30.27 -5.91
C ARG A 65 -0.71 29.51 -4.98
N LEU A 66 -1.79 28.93 -5.52
CA LEU A 66 -2.68 28.02 -4.82
C LEU A 66 -2.51 26.63 -5.44
N VAL A 67 -2.27 25.60 -4.63
CA VAL A 67 -2.15 24.22 -5.12
C VAL A 67 -3.05 23.33 -4.26
N TYR A 68 -4.10 22.78 -4.85
CA TYR A 68 -5.03 21.86 -4.19
C TYR A 68 -4.64 20.43 -4.51
N VAL A 69 -4.53 19.58 -3.51
CA VAL A 69 -4.16 18.16 -3.67
C VAL A 69 -5.20 17.31 -2.97
N GLY A 70 -5.83 16.41 -3.72
CA GLY A 70 -6.86 15.51 -3.20
C GLY A 70 -6.28 14.44 -2.29
N ASP A 71 -7.02 14.09 -1.24
CA ASP A 71 -6.71 13.01 -0.33
C ASP A 71 -7.77 11.90 -0.36
N TYR A 72 -7.29 10.66 -0.36
CA TYR A 72 -8.10 9.51 -0.01
C TYR A 72 -7.56 8.99 1.31
N HIS A 73 -8.23 9.32 2.40
CA HIS A 73 -7.64 9.32 3.75
C HIS A 73 -7.11 7.96 4.21
N THR A 74 -7.70 6.86 3.73
CA THR A 74 -7.28 5.50 4.09
C THR A 74 -6.13 4.98 3.24
N LEU A 75 -5.67 5.71 2.21
CA LEU A 75 -4.67 5.23 1.24
C LEU A 75 -3.32 5.93 1.42
N PRO A 76 -2.33 5.33 2.11
CA PRO A 76 -1.00 5.90 2.37
C PRO A 76 -0.27 6.49 1.15
N GLN A 77 -0.54 5.96 -0.05
CA GLN A 77 0.04 6.41 -1.30
C GLN A 77 -0.40 7.84 -1.67
N ALA A 78 -1.61 8.26 -1.28
CA ALA A 78 -2.11 9.61 -1.47
C ALA A 78 -1.32 10.63 -0.64
N GLN A 79 -1.11 10.37 0.66
CA GLN A 79 -0.33 11.23 1.55
C GLN A 79 1.14 11.30 1.12
N ARG A 80 1.74 10.17 0.69
CA ARG A 80 3.11 10.16 0.16
C ARG A 80 3.31 11.02 -1.09
N THR A 81 2.27 11.23 -1.90
CA THR A 81 2.38 12.13 -3.07
C THR A 81 2.58 13.58 -2.63
N VAL A 82 1.89 14.01 -1.57
CA VAL A 82 2.08 15.34 -0.98
C VAL A 82 3.48 15.50 -0.43
N VAL A 83 4.00 14.50 0.29
CA VAL A 83 5.40 14.52 0.79
C VAL A 83 6.38 14.76 -0.36
N LYS A 84 6.20 14.08 -1.50
CA LYS A 84 7.06 14.23 -2.68
C LYS A 84 6.91 15.60 -3.35
N LEU A 85 5.68 16.10 -3.45
CA LEU A 85 5.42 17.41 -4.03
C LEU A 85 6.04 18.52 -3.17
N LEU A 86 5.84 18.48 -1.84
CA LEU A 86 6.48 19.38 -0.89
C LEU A 86 8.01 19.31 -0.97
N LEU A 87 8.59 18.10 -1.05
CA LEU A 87 10.03 17.92 -1.24
C LEU A 87 10.54 18.56 -2.54
N ALA A 88 9.77 18.51 -3.62
CA ALA A 88 10.13 19.10 -4.89
C ALA A 88 10.02 20.64 -4.85
N LEU A 89 8.90 21.17 -4.34
CA LEU A 89 8.65 22.61 -4.24
C LEU A 89 9.65 23.31 -3.30
N THR A 90 9.95 22.71 -2.15
CA THR A 90 10.91 23.28 -1.18
C THR A 90 12.37 23.24 -1.67
N LYS A 91 12.71 22.37 -2.63
CA LYS A 91 14.03 22.40 -3.30
C LYS A 91 14.18 23.58 -4.26
N LEU A 92 13.08 24.16 -4.72
CA LEU A 92 13.07 25.36 -5.56
C LEU A 92 13.13 26.65 -4.73
N GLU A 93 13.41 26.54 -3.42
CA GLU A 93 13.48 27.65 -2.47
C GLU A 93 12.21 28.53 -2.40
N ARG A 94 11.06 27.98 -2.83
CA ARG A 94 9.76 28.61 -2.65
C ARG A 94 9.30 28.43 -1.21
N ARG A 95 8.79 29.51 -0.61
CA ARG A 95 8.05 29.41 0.66
C ARG A 95 6.75 28.68 0.40
N VAL A 96 6.41 27.74 1.28
CA VAL A 96 5.18 26.96 1.21
C VAL A 96 4.44 27.08 2.53
N VAL A 97 3.15 27.44 2.46
CA VAL A 97 2.18 27.29 3.54
C VAL A 97 1.39 26.02 3.27
N LEU A 98 1.34 25.12 4.23
CA LEU A 98 0.66 23.83 4.11
C LEU A 98 -0.66 23.87 4.90
N CYS A 99 -1.78 23.80 4.20
CA CYS A 99 -3.10 23.69 4.80
C CYS A 99 -3.50 22.21 4.89
N MET A 100 -3.92 21.74 6.07
CA MET A 100 -4.19 20.34 6.39
C MET A 100 -5.62 20.17 6.90
N GLU A 101 -6.45 19.41 6.17
CA GLU A 101 -7.82 19.06 6.58
C GLU A 101 -7.86 18.22 7.88
N LEU A 102 -6.82 17.45 8.15
CA LEU A 102 -6.73 16.62 9.36
C LEU A 102 -6.92 17.40 10.68
N VAL A 103 -6.56 18.69 10.71
CA VAL A 103 -6.58 19.50 11.94
C VAL A 103 -7.68 20.55 11.86
N HIS A 104 -8.51 20.64 12.90
CA HIS A 104 -9.49 21.71 13.00
C HIS A 104 -8.81 23.07 13.18
N SER A 105 -9.39 24.11 12.58
CA SER A 105 -8.86 25.48 12.70
C SER A 105 -8.89 26.02 14.13
N LYS A 106 -9.78 25.49 14.99
CA LYS A 106 -9.84 25.85 16.43
C LYS A 106 -8.62 25.37 17.22
N ASP A 107 -7.92 24.36 16.72
CA ASP A 107 -6.76 23.72 17.37
C ASP A 107 -5.41 24.24 16.83
N GLN A 108 -5.41 25.37 16.11
CA GLN A 108 -4.21 25.94 15.50
C GLN A 108 -3.08 26.21 16.50
N GLU A 109 -3.41 26.64 17.74
CA GLU A 109 -2.39 26.86 18.78
C GLU A 109 -1.69 25.56 19.20
N LEU A 110 -2.42 24.44 19.24
CA LEU A 110 -1.86 23.12 19.55
C LEU A 110 -0.98 22.63 18.41
N LEU A 111 -1.43 22.84 17.17
CA LEU A 111 -0.66 22.53 15.97
C LEU A 111 0.64 23.33 15.93
N ASP A 112 0.61 24.64 16.20
CA ASP A 112 1.80 25.49 16.20
C ASP A 112 2.83 24.99 17.24
N ARG A 113 2.38 24.61 18.45
CA ARG A 113 3.25 24.03 19.49
C ARG A 113 3.84 22.68 19.08
N TYR A 114 3.06 21.82 18.42
CA TYR A 114 3.55 20.57 17.87
C TYR A 114 4.62 20.80 16.78
N MET A 115 4.39 21.76 15.88
CA MET A 115 5.34 22.13 14.83
C MET A 115 6.65 22.70 15.40
N LEU A 116 6.60 23.39 16.55
CA LEU A 116 7.77 23.85 17.30
C LEU A 116 8.51 22.73 18.05
N GLY A 117 7.94 21.52 18.11
CA GLY A 117 8.50 20.38 18.84
C GLY A 117 8.25 20.41 20.34
N GLU A 118 7.29 21.22 20.80
CA GLU A 118 6.90 21.30 22.22
C GLU A 118 5.97 20.17 22.66
N LEU A 119 5.35 19.47 21.71
CA LEU A 119 4.49 18.32 21.94
C LEU A 119 5.06 17.09 21.22
N SER A 120 4.97 15.92 21.86
CA SER A 120 5.16 14.64 21.16
C SER A 120 3.96 14.33 20.28
N ASP A 121 4.10 13.35 19.39
CA ASP A 121 3.00 12.88 18.54
C ASP A 121 1.82 12.43 19.43
N GLU A 122 2.05 11.61 20.45
CA GLU A 122 0.99 11.11 21.34
C GLU A 122 0.28 12.25 22.09
N ALA A 123 1.03 13.24 22.57
CA ALA A 123 0.48 14.38 23.27
C ALA A 123 -0.34 15.29 22.35
N PHE A 124 0.12 15.50 21.11
CA PHE A 124 -0.59 16.28 20.11
C PHE A 124 -1.89 15.61 19.68
N LEU A 125 -1.85 14.33 19.30
CA LEU A 125 -3.03 13.57 18.86
C LEU A 125 -4.11 13.51 19.94
N LYS A 126 -3.71 13.32 21.20
CA LYS A 126 -4.65 13.37 22.33
C LYS A 126 -5.24 14.77 22.52
N ALA A 127 -4.45 15.83 22.34
CA ALA A 127 -4.90 17.19 22.59
C ALA A 127 -5.91 17.68 21.54
N ILE A 128 -5.77 17.26 20.29
CA ILE A 128 -6.72 17.56 19.21
C ILE A 128 -7.85 16.52 19.10
N ASP A 129 -7.87 15.53 20.00
CA ASP A 129 -8.87 14.46 20.00
C ASP A 129 -8.95 13.73 18.65
N TYR A 130 -7.77 13.36 18.13
CA TYR A 130 -7.57 12.87 16.78
C TYR A 130 -8.38 11.62 16.42
N GLU A 131 -8.50 10.68 17.36
CA GLU A 131 -9.21 9.42 17.15
C GLU A 131 -10.70 9.64 16.83
N ARG A 132 -11.34 10.58 17.53
CA ARG A 132 -12.75 10.90 17.31
C ARG A 132 -12.97 11.88 16.16
N THR A 133 -12.06 12.84 15.97
CA THR A 133 -12.23 13.92 14.99
C THR A 133 -11.77 13.55 13.58
N TRP A 134 -10.81 12.62 13.46
CA TRP A 134 -10.25 12.19 12.18
C TRP A 134 -10.27 10.66 12.04
N GLY A 135 -9.72 9.92 13.01
CA GLY A 135 -9.87 8.46 13.10
C GLY A 135 -9.14 7.63 12.03
N PHE A 136 -8.29 8.24 11.21
CA PHE A 136 -7.44 7.54 10.21
C PHE A 136 -6.03 7.26 10.75
N GLU A 137 -5.32 6.30 10.17
CA GLU A 137 -3.94 5.98 10.55
C GLU A 137 -3.02 7.21 10.59
N TRP A 138 -2.32 7.43 11.71
CA TRP A 138 -1.46 8.60 11.88
C TRP A 138 -0.17 8.54 11.07
N ALA A 139 0.43 7.35 10.90
CA ALA A 139 1.79 7.21 10.38
C ALA A 139 2.01 7.87 9.00
N PRO A 140 1.10 7.76 8.01
CA PRO A 140 1.25 8.48 6.73
C PRO A 140 1.23 10.01 6.87
N TYR A 141 0.40 10.57 7.76
CA TYR A 141 0.34 12.01 8.00
C TYR A 141 1.56 12.50 8.79
N ALA A 142 2.06 11.70 9.74
CA ALA A 142 3.27 12.01 10.51
C ALA A 142 4.47 12.30 9.60
N GLU A 143 4.60 11.60 8.45
CA GLU A 143 5.64 11.87 7.45
C GLU A 143 5.55 13.28 6.86
N ILE A 144 4.33 13.78 6.62
CA ILE A 144 4.05 15.13 6.11
C ILE A 144 4.49 16.17 7.15
N PHE A 145 4.01 16.05 8.39
CA PHE A 145 4.36 16.98 9.48
C PHE A 145 5.86 16.97 9.78
N ALA A 146 6.48 15.79 9.80
CA ALA A 146 7.92 15.66 9.99
C ALA A 146 8.70 16.37 8.89
N LEU A 147 8.27 16.27 7.62
CA LEU A 147 8.86 17.04 6.53
C LEU A 147 8.65 18.54 6.69
N ALA A 148 7.43 18.97 7.01
CA ALA A 148 7.09 20.37 7.21
C ALA A 148 7.96 21.00 8.31
N ARG A 149 8.13 20.32 9.45
CA ARG A 149 9.01 20.74 10.55
C ARG A 149 10.47 20.84 10.11
N ARG A 150 10.99 19.80 9.43
CA ARG A 150 12.38 19.81 8.93
C ARG A 150 12.66 20.95 7.93
N ARG A 151 11.64 21.40 7.20
CA ARG A 151 11.74 22.46 6.19
C ARG A 151 11.29 23.83 6.72
N GLY A 152 10.82 23.92 7.96
CA GLY A 152 10.30 25.15 8.56
C GLY A 152 9.06 25.70 7.85
N LEU A 153 8.17 24.83 7.37
CA LEU A 153 6.92 25.24 6.73
C LEU A 153 5.91 25.73 7.77
N ARG A 154 5.12 26.75 7.41
CA ARG A 154 3.90 27.10 8.15
C ARG A 154 2.84 26.03 7.85
N VAL A 155 2.25 25.46 8.90
CA VAL A 155 1.17 24.46 8.77
C VAL A 155 -0.10 25.02 9.39
N VAL A 156 -1.21 24.91 8.68
CA VAL A 156 -2.49 25.53 9.05
C VAL A 156 -3.59 24.47 9.05
N GLY A 157 -4.31 24.33 10.16
CA GLY A 157 -5.51 23.51 10.26
C GLY A 157 -6.69 24.22 9.60
N ILE A 158 -7.37 23.55 8.68
CA ILE A 158 -8.45 24.16 7.88
C ILE A 158 -9.83 23.59 8.17
N ASN A 159 -9.91 22.46 8.86
CA ASN A 159 -11.16 21.75 9.03
C ASN A 159 -12.00 22.36 10.16
N SER A 160 -13.26 21.94 10.23
CA SER A 160 -14.23 22.40 11.22
C SER A 160 -15.13 21.25 11.62
N ASP A 161 -15.63 21.32 12.85
CA ASP A 161 -16.44 20.27 13.45
C ASP A 161 -17.77 20.13 12.70
N PRO A 162 -18.14 18.93 12.22
CA PRO A 162 -19.43 18.68 11.56
C PRO A 162 -20.63 19.19 12.35
N GLN A 163 -20.59 19.11 13.69
CA GLN A 163 -21.69 19.52 14.58
C GLN A 163 -21.90 21.04 14.64
N GLU A 164 -20.94 21.83 14.15
CA GLU A 164 -21.05 23.28 14.10
C GLU A 164 -21.83 23.77 12.87
N HIS A 165 -22.31 22.87 11.99
CA HIS A 165 -22.98 23.18 10.72
C HIS A 165 -24.45 22.75 10.75
N GLU A 166 -25.34 23.59 10.24
CA GLU A 166 -26.79 23.43 10.45
C GLU A 166 -27.47 22.64 9.32
N TYR A 167 -26.94 22.66 8.09
CA TYR A 167 -27.62 22.08 6.93
C TYR A 167 -26.73 21.27 5.97
N ASP A 168 -25.56 21.79 5.58
CA ASP A 168 -24.70 21.15 4.57
C ASP A 168 -23.26 21.04 5.05
N HIS A 169 -22.94 19.93 5.73
CA HIS A 169 -21.62 19.72 6.32
C HIS A 169 -20.46 19.83 5.33
N LEU A 170 -20.62 19.45 4.05
CA LEU A 170 -19.51 19.56 3.08
C LEU A 170 -19.33 21.00 2.60
N LEU A 171 -20.42 21.63 2.15
CA LEU A 171 -20.36 22.99 1.63
C LEU A 171 -20.00 24.01 2.72
N GLU A 172 -20.54 23.85 3.92
CA GLU A 172 -20.21 24.73 5.04
C GLU A 172 -18.75 24.56 5.49
N ARG A 173 -18.20 23.34 5.44
CA ARG A 173 -16.76 23.10 5.63
C ARG A 173 -15.95 23.84 4.55
N ASP A 174 -16.31 23.72 3.28
CA ASP A 174 -15.62 24.44 2.20
C ASP A 174 -15.68 25.97 2.36
N PHE A 175 -16.81 26.53 2.79
CA PHE A 175 -16.90 27.96 3.07
C PHE A 175 -15.99 28.41 4.21
N ARG A 176 -15.80 27.58 5.25
CA ARG A 176 -14.89 27.89 6.36
C ARG A 176 -13.43 27.72 5.93
N THR A 177 -13.10 26.61 5.28
CA THR A 177 -11.78 26.35 4.70
C THR A 177 -11.38 27.46 3.75
N ALA A 178 -12.28 27.91 2.86
CA ALA A 178 -12.00 28.94 1.88
C ALA A 178 -11.57 30.28 2.50
N LYS A 179 -12.22 30.68 3.61
CA LYS A 179 -11.84 31.89 4.37
C LYS A 179 -10.41 31.81 4.89
N ILE A 180 -10.01 30.65 5.40
CA ILE A 180 -8.67 30.43 5.94
C ILE A 180 -7.64 30.45 4.81
N VAL A 181 -7.86 29.65 3.77
CA VAL A 181 -6.95 29.54 2.61
C VAL A 181 -6.76 30.89 1.92
N ALA A 182 -7.85 31.63 1.70
CA ALA A 182 -7.79 32.95 1.06
C ALA A 182 -6.98 33.97 1.89
N ARG A 183 -7.13 33.96 3.22
CA ARG A 183 -6.37 34.85 4.13
C ARG A 183 -4.90 34.47 4.19
N GLU A 184 -4.57 33.19 4.24
CA GLU A 184 -3.18 32.73 4.18
C GLU A 184 -2.53 33.11 2.85
N ALA A 185 -3.27 32.97 1.74
CA ALA A 185 -2.81 33.40 0.43
C ALA A 185 -2.60 34.91 0.40
N GLU A 186 -3.53 35.72 0.89
CA GLU A 186 -3.41 37.18 0.95
C GLU A 186 -2.21 37.63 1.80
N ALA A 187 -1.99 36.99 2.96
CA ALA A 187 -0.96 37.37 3.92
C ALA A 187 0.48 37.21 3.41
N ASP A 188 0.76 36.21 2.57
CA ASP A 188 2.07 36.03 1.93
C ASP A 188 1.94 35.86 0.41
N PRO A 189 2.03 36.97 -0.36
CA PRO A 189 1.86 36.92 -1.80
C PRO A 189 2.89 36.13 -2.60
N ASP A 190 4.05 35.84 -1.99
CA ASP A 190 5.14 35.11 -2.63
C ASP A 190 5.14 33.62 -2.23
N ALA A 191 4.41 33.24 -1.19
CA ALA A 191 4.27 31.85 -0.77
C ALA A 191 3.31 31.07 -1.68
N ILE A 192 3.60 29.78 -1.86
CA ILE A 192 2.65 28.82 -2.41
C ILE A 192 1.81 28.33 -1.23
N VAL A 193 0.49 28.49 -1.30
CA VAL A 193 -0.43 27.85 -0.35
C VAL A 193 -0.85 26.50 -0.95
N LEU A 194 -0.33 25.43 -0.36
CA LEU A 194 -0.68 24.06 -0.72
C LEU A 194 -1.78 23.58 0.22
N VAL A 195 -2.94 23.24 -0.33
CA VAL A 195 -4.11 22.73 0.38
C VAL A 195 -4.17 21.23 0.16
N PHE A 196 -4.11 20.46 1.25
CA PHE A 196 -4.29 19.01 1.24
C PHE A 196 -5.58 18.66 1.97
N ASP A 197 -6.55 18.19 1.20
CA ASP A 197 -7.96 18.06 1.57
C ASP A 197 -8.58 16.91 0.77
N GLY A 198 -9.70 16.36 1.23
CA GLY A 198 -10.35 15.20 0.65
C GLY A 198 -10.62 15.34 -0.85
N ASP A 199 -10.58 14.21 -1.58
CA ASP A 199 -10.75 14.17 -3.04
C ASP A 199 -11.97 14.95 -3.54
N LEU A 200 -13.07 14.91 -2.78
CA LEU A 200 -14.28 15.65 -3.12
C LEU A 200 -14.10 17.16 -2.97
N HIS A 201 -13.50 17.65 -1.89
CA HIS A 201 -13.34 19.09 -1.63
C HIS A 201 -12.49 19.80 -2.69
N VAL A 202 -11.46 19.12 -3.22
CA VAL A 202 -10.52 19.75 -4.16
C VAL A 202 -11.02 19.85 -5.61
N ALA A 203 -12.24 19.37 -5.92
CA ALA A 203 -12.80 19.49 -7.25
C ALA A 203 -13.02 20.95 -7.64
N ARG A 204 -12.93 21.25 -8.94
CA ARG A 204 -12.92 22.61 -9.51
C ARG A 204 -14.10 23.45 -9.05
N ASP A 205 -15.29 22.86 -9.03
CA ASP A 205 -16.56 23.55 -8.74
C ASP A 205 -16.81 23.70 -7.21
N HIS A 206 -15.90 23.22 -6.35
CA HIS A 206 -16.03 23.22 -4.88
C HIS A 206 -15.04 24.21 -4.23
N LEU A 207 -14.16 23.76 -3.31
CA LEU A 207 -13.25 24.61 -2.55
C LEU A 207 -12.41 25.58 -3.41
N PRO A 208 -11.77 25.17 -4.54
CA PRO A 208 -11.04 26.09 -5.41
C PRO A 208 -11.91 27.24 -5.93
N PHE A 209 -13.15 26.94 -6.35
CA PHE A 209 -14.11 27.94 -6.80
C PHE A 209 -14.51 28.88 -5.65
N ILE A 210 -14.80 28.34 -4.47
CA ILE A 210 -15.22 29.13 -3.30
C ILE A 210 -14.08 30.05 -2.83
N VAL A 211 -12.83 29.58 -2.81
CA VAL A 211 -11.65 30.41 -2.51
C VAL A 211 -11.52 31.55 -3.50
N ALA A 212 -11.63 31.28 -4.81
CA ALA A 212 -11.50 32.30 -5.83
C ALA A 212 -12.57 33.40 -5.67
N ASN A 213 -13.83 33.01 -5.44
CA ASN A 213 -14.93 33.95 -5.19
C ASN A 213 -14.72 34.75 -3.89
N TYR A 214 -14.28 34.10 -2.81
CA TYR A 214 -14.00 34.79 -1.55
C TYR A 214 -12.88 35.83 -1.72
N MET A 215 -11.80 35.50 -2.42
CA MET A 215 -10.74 36.46 -2.71
C MET A 215 -11.25 37.65 -3.53
N GLU A 216 -12.01 37.39 -4.59
CA GLU A 216 -12.49 38.45 -5.49
C GLU A 216 -13.53 39.37 -4.83
N TYR A 217 -14.54 38.80 -4.17
CA TYR A 217 -15.70 39.54 -3.71
C TYR A 217 -15.61 40.00 -2.24
N GLU A 218 -14.97 39.22 -1.37
CA GLU A 218 -14.88 39.55 0.06
C GLU A 218 -13.56 40.25 0.40
N LEU A 219 -12.43 39.81 -0.18
CA LEU A 219 -11.13 40.44 0.04
C LEU A 219 -10.80 41.54 -0.99
N GLY A 220 -11.49 41.57 -2.13
CA GLY A 220 -11.22 42.55 -3.20
C GLY A 220 -9.87 42.34 -3.89
N VAL A 221 -9.34 41.11 -3.86
CA VAL A 221 -8.06 40.72 -4.45
C VAL A 221 -8.31 39.75 -5.60
N ALA A 222 -7.71 40.00 -6.77
CA ALA A 222 -7.83 39.08 -7.90
C ALA A 222 -7.31 37.68 -7.52
N PRO A 223 -8.08 36.61 -7.77
CA PRO A 223 -7.67 35.26 -7.40
C PRO A 223 -6.41 34.89 -8.18
N PRO A 224 -5.35 34.38 -7.51
CA PRO A 224 -4.11 34.07 -8.17
C PRO A 224 -4.24 32.77 -8.99
N ARG A 225 -3.24 32.48 -9.83
CA ARG A 225 -3.17 31.22 -10.55
C ARG A 225 -3.18 30.05 -9.56
N HIS A 226 -4.06 29.08 -9.78
CA HIS A 226 -4.14 27.87 -9.00
C HIS A 226 -3.80 26.61 -9.83
N LEU A 227 -3.58 25.50 -9.14
CA LEU A 227 -3.44 24.17 -9.71
C LEU A 227 -4.23 23.15 -8.88
N ILE A 228 -4.95 22.25 -9.53
CA ILE A 228 -5.63 21.12 -8.90
C ILE A 228 -4.87 19.83 -9.23
N VAL A 229 -4.62 19.01 -8.20
CA VAL A 229 -3.94 17.72 -8.30
C VAL A 229 -4.85 16.65 -7.70
N HIS A 230 -5.65 16.01 -8.55
CA HIS A 230 -6.42 14.83 -8.16
C HIS A 230 -5.49 13.63 -8.01
N GLN A 231 -5.92 12.62 -7.25
CA GLN A 231 -5.17 11.38 -7.07
C GLN A 231 -6.05 10.16 -7.35
N ASN A 232 -5.46 9.14 -7.97
CA ASN A 232 -6.02 7.80 -8.11
C ASN A 232 -7.48 7.75 -8.63
N ALA A 233 -7.83 8.65 -9.56
CA ALA A 233 -9.16 8.67 -10.16
C ALA A 233 -9.40 7.40 -10.98
N GLU A 234 -10.50 6.73 -10.69
CA GLU A 234 -10.84 5.41 -11.22
C GLU A 234 -11.05 5.45 -12.73
N GLU A 235 -11.79 6.45 -13.22
CA GLU A 235 -12.08 6.64 -14.64
C GLU A 235 -10.80 6.85 -15.45
N ILE A 236 -9.83 7.58 -14.90
CA ILE A 236 -8.52 7.80 -15.52
C ILE A 236 -7.72 6.50 -15.54
N TYR A 237 -7.65 5.78 -14.42
CA TYR A 237 -6.97 4.49 -14.35
C TYR A 237 -7.52 3.51 -15.39
N TRP A 238 -8.84 3.37 -15.48
CA TRP A 238 -9.46 2.43 -16.41
C TRP A 238 -9.23 2.77 -17.88
N LYS A 239 -9.12 4.07 -18.21
CA LYS A 239 -8.72 4.53 -19.54
C LYS A 239 -7.28 4.18 -19.85
N LEU A 240 -6.34 4.50 -18.95
CA LEU A 240 -4.93 4.15 -19.09
C LEU A 240 -4.76 2.62 -19.22
N ALA A 241 -5.48 1.85 -18.42
CA ALA A 241 -5.48 0.39 -18.48
C ALA A 241 -6.04 -0.14 -19.81
N GLY A 242 -7.10 0.46 -20.35
CA GLY A 242 -7.62 0.15 -21.68
C GLY A 242 -6.59 0.40 -22.79
N GLU A 243 -5.75 1.41 -22.63
CA GLU A 243 -4.68 1.79 -23.56
C GLU A 243 -3.33 1.08 -23.31
N ALA A 244 -3.24 0.25 -22.27
CA ALA A 244 -1.99 -0.39 -21.81
C ALA A 244 -0.89 0.57 -21.36
N LYS A 245 -1.28 1.70 -20.79
CA LYS A 245 -0.40 2.76 -20.28
C LYS A 245 -0.35 2.86 -18.75
N GLU A 246 -1.18 2.11 -18.03
CA GLU A 246 -1.29 2.12 -16.56
C GLU A 246 0.03 1.78 -15.85
N ARG A 247 0.98 1.18 -16.57
CA ARG A 247 2.30 0.78 -16.06
C ARG A 247 3.36 1.84 -16.26
N GLU A 248 3.20 2.69 -17.27
CA GLU A 248 4.22 3.66 -17.69
C GLU A 248 3.84 5.07 -17.25
N VAL A 249 2.54 5.34 -17.15
CA VAL A 249 1.99 6.66 -16.91
C VAL A 249 1.46 6.75 -15.48
N ASN A 250 2.14 7.57 -14.68
CA ASN A 250 1.72 7.90 -13.31
C ASN A 250 1.11 9.31 -13.20
N VAL A 251 1.20 10.14 -14.25
CA VAL A 251 0.68 11.49 -14.24
C VAL A 251 0.00 11.77 -15.58
N VAL A 252 -1.22 12.29 -15.52
CA VAL A 252 -1.92 12.80 -16.69
C VAL A 252 -2.34 14.24 -16.47
N ARG A 253 -2.42 15.00 -17.56
CA ARG A 253 -2.97 16.35 -17.55
C ARG A 253 -4.46 16.28 -17.90
N LEU A 254 -5.30 16.78 -17.00
CA LEU A 254 -6.75 16.87 -17.21
C LEU A 254 -7.11 18.19 -17.90
N ALA A 255 -6.46 19.28 -17.51
CA ALA A 255 -6.54 20.61 -18.10
C ALA A 255 -5.24 21.40 -17.82
N ASP A 256 -5.12 22.64 -18.31
CA ASP A 256 -3.93 23.49 -18.12
C ASP A 256 -3.62 23.78 -16.63
N ASP A 257 -4.64 23.69 -15.78
CA ASP A 257 -4.65 23.94 -14.34
C ASP A 257 -4.98 22.68 -13.53
N ALA A 258 -5.06 21.49 -14.14
CA ALA A 258 -5.46 20.28 -13.45
C ALA A 258 -4.69 19.03 -13.91
N PHE A 259 -4.20 18.26 -12.93
CA PHE A 259 -3.51 16.99 -13.14
C PHE A 259 -4.17 15.88 -12.31
N CYS A 260 -3.95 14.64 -12.73
CA CYS A 260 -4.24 13.47 -11.91
C CYS A 260 -2.98 12.61 -11.75
N VAL A 261 -2.65 12.26 -10.50
CA VAL A 261 -1.55 11.34 -10.16
C VAL A 261 -2.13 9.95 -9.92
N ILE A 262 -1.68 8.97 -10.69
CA ILE A 262 -2.04 7.56 -10.51
C ILE A 262 -0.87 6.87 -9.82
N ASN A 263 -1.05 6.55 -8.54
CA ASN A 263 -0.05 5.91 -7.69
C ASN A 263 -0.56 4.64 -6.97
N ALA A 264 -1.84 4.34 -7.10
CA ALA A 264 -2.51 3.12 -6.67
C ALA A 264 -3.58 2.73 -7.69
N SER A 265 -3.93 1.44 -7.74
CA SER A 265 -5.07 0.95 -8.51
C SER A 265 -6.40 1.18 -7.79
N PRO A 266 -7.54 1.17 -8.50
CA PRO A 266 -8.86 1.27 -7.88
C PRO A 266 -9.13 0.19 -6.82
N LEU A 267 -8.57 -1.02 -7.01
CA LEU A 267 -8.69 -2.10 -6.02
C LEU A 267 -7.93 -1.81 -4.74
N GLU A 268 -6.69 -1.29 -4.84
CA GLU A 268 -5.91 -0.88 -3.68
C GLU A 268 -6.61 0.24 -2.90
N LYS A 269 -7.24 1.18 -3.60
CA LYS A 269 -8.01 2.29 -3.01
C LYS A 269 -9.24 1.79 -2.24
N LEU A 270 -10.08 0.94 -2.84
CA LEU A 270 -11.27 0.43 -2.14
C LEU A 270 -10.91 -0.50 -0.97
N HIS A 271 -9.87 -1.31 -1.13
CA HIS A 271 -9.44 -2.22 -0.08
C HIS A 271 -8.86 -1.46 1.12
N SER A 272 -8.13 -0.36 0.91
CA SER A 272 -7.64 0.45 2.03
C SER A 272 -8.78 1.01 2.87
N TYR A 273 -9.93 1.32 2.25
CA TYR A 273 -11.14 1.71 2.97
C TYR A 273 -11.76 0.56 3.76
N LEU A 274 -11.91 -0.62 3.15
CA LEU A 274 -12.49 -1.79 3.84
C LEU A 274 -11.66 -2.21 5.06
N ASN A 275 -10.33 -2.14 4.97
CA ASN A 275 -9.44 -2.45 6.09
C ASN A 275 -9.66 -1.47 7.24
N TRP A 276 -9.74 -0.17 6.93
CA TRP A 276 -10.01 0.85 7.93
C TRP A 276 -11.36 0.66 8.63
N VAL A 277 -12.43 0.33 7.88
CA VAL A 277 -13.75 0.01 8.47
C VAL A 277 -13.63 -1.22 9.38
N SER A 278 -13.01 -2.28 8.88
CA SER A 278 -12.83 -3.56 9.60
C SER A 278 -12.06 -3.39 10.92
N GLU A 279 -10.99 -2.59 10.92
CA GLU A 279 -10.20 -2.30 12.11
C GLU A 279 -10.96 -1.44 13.11
N ARG A 280 -11.77 -0.49 12.64
CA ARG A 280 -12.63 0.33 13.53
C ARG A 280 -13.68 -0.52 14.22
N ASP A 281 -14.40 -1.37 13.49
CA ASP A 281 -15.43 -2.24 14.06
C ASP A 281 -14.83 -3.19 15.13
N ALA A 282 -13.62 -3.71 14.89
CA ALA A 282 -12.90 -4.54 15.85
C ALA A 282 -12.51 -3.80 17.15
N LEU A 283 -12.18 -2.50 17.04
CA LEU A 283 -11.85 -1.66 18.20
C LEU A 283 -13.08 -1.18 18.96
N GLU A 284 -14.22 -1.02 18.29
CA GLU A 284 -15.49 -0.56 18.86
C GLU A 284 -16.28 -1.70 19.57
N SER A 285 -15.89 -2.97 19.41
CA SER A 285 -16.49 -4.13 20.10
C SER A 285 -15.57 -4.65 21.23
N PRO A 286 -15.69 -4.08 22.46
CA PRO A 286 -16.37 -4.84 23.51
C PRO A 286 -17.20 -3.91 24.43
N SER A 287 -18.52 -4.04 24.35
CA SER A 287 -19.55 -3.39 25.19
C SER A 287 -19.61 -1.85 25.12
N LEU A 288 -20.67 -1.35 24.45
CA LEU A 288 -21.12 0.05 24.29
C LEU A 288 -20.76 0.75 22.95
N SER A 289 -21.16 0.19 21.80
CA SER A 289 -21.41 0.99 20.59
C SER A 289 -22.87 1.44 20.55
N GLY A 290 -23.22 2.34 21.47
CA GLY A 290 -24.38 3.20 21.29
C GLY A 290 -23.95 4.38 20.43
N SER A 291 -24.59 4.54 19.28
CA SER A 291 -24.56 5.76 18.49
C SER A 291 -24.62 6.98 19.42
N SER A 292 -23.76 7.97 19.20
CA SER A 292 -24.13 9.32 19.59
C SER A 292 -25.25 9.73 18.64
N TRP A 293 -26.51 9.40 18.98
CA TRP A 293 -27.79 10.08 18.75
C TRP A 293 -28.94 9.08 18.98
N ASP A 294 -29.24 8.74 20.24
CA ASP A 294 -30.61 8.85 20.78
C ASP A 294 -30.68 8.41 22.25
N LEU A 295 -31.18 9.33 23.09
CA LEU A 295 -31.59 9.07 24.47
C LEU A 295 -33.00 8.49 24.46
N VAL A 296 -33.17 7.18 24.71
CA VAL A 296 -34.37 6.64 25.36
C VAL A 296 -34.00 5.43 26.22
N GLU A 297 -34.37 5.50 27.50
CA GLU A 297 -34.34 4.41 28.47
C GLU A 297 -35.30 3.28 28.05
N ASP A 298 -34.86 2.01 28.03
CA ASP A 298 -35.59 0.94 28.73
C ASP A 298 -34.79 -0.37 28.85
N GLU A 299 -35.14 -1.15 29.87
CA GLU A 299 -34.41 -2.27 30.46
C GLU A 299 -34.48 -3.60 29.69
N SER A 300 -33.43 -4.41 29.91
CA SER A 300 -33.39 -5.87 29.89
C SER A 300 -33.54 -6.62 28.56
N GLU A 301 -32.41 -7.09 28.02
CA GLU A 301 -32.32 -8.39 27.34
C GLU A 301 -30.86 -8.90 27.43
N GLU A 302 -30.68 -10.16 27.87
CA GLU A 302 -29.39 -10.85 27.89
C GLU A 302 -28.96 -11.10 26.43
N VAL A 303 -27.87 -10.47 25.99
CA VAL A 303 -27.33 -10.66 24.63
C VAL A 303 -26.18 -11.68 24.69
N GLU A 304 -26.35 -12.80 23.99
CA GLU A 304 -25.28 -13.77 23.67
C GLU A 304 -24.18 -13.07 22.85
N PHE A 305 -22.92 -13.26 23.26
CA PHE A 305 -21.74 -12.77 22.53
C PHE A 305 -21.60 -13.52 21.19
N GLY A 306 -21.94 -12.88 20.08
CA GLY A 306 -21.63 -13.35 18.72
C GLY A 306 -20.21 -13.00 18.29
N GLU A 307 -19.53 -13.95 17.64
CA GLU A 307 -18.16 -13.89 17.10
C GLU A 307 -18.00 -13.00 15.84
N ASP A 308 -18.54 -11.77 15.83
CA ASP A 308 -18.38 -10.89 14.67
C ASP A 308 -17.13 -10.03 14.79
N GLY A 309 -15.98 -10.63 14.48
CA GLY A 309 -14.75 -9.90 14.13
C GLY A 309 -14.73 -9.52 12.64
N PRO A 310 -13.77 -8.69 12.19
CA PRO A 310 -13.64 -8.33 10.78
C PRO A 310 -13.49 -9.56 9.87
N ASP A 311 -14.28 -9.63 8.79
CA ASP A 311 -14.37 -10.81 7.91
C ASP A 311 -13.18 -10.92 6.93
N TYR A 312 -11.97 -11.06 7.49
CA TYR A 312 -10.74 -11.30 6.72
C TYR A 312 -10.78 -12.66 6.01
N THR A 313 -11.51 -13.63 6.56
CA THR A 313 -11.65 -14.98 5.99
C THR A 313 -12.34 -14.93 4.64
N GLU A 314 -13.49 -14.28 4.53
CA GLU A 314 -14.18 -14.14 3.25
C GLU A 314 -13.34 -13.31 2.26
N GLN A 315 -12.67 -12.25 2.73
CA GLN A 315 -11.77 -11.47 1.86
C GLN A 315 -10.66 -12.34 1.26
N VAL A 316 -9.99 -13.16 2.06
CA VAL A 316 -8.95 -14.10 1.59
C VAL A 316 -9.55 -15.15 0.66
N HIS A 317 -10.73 -15.69 0.99
CA HIS A 317 -11.42 -16.70 0.18
C HIS A 317 -11.72 -16.16 -1.22
N ARG A 318 -12.16 -14.90 -1.32
CA ARG A 318 -12.35 -14.19 -2.60
C ARG A 318 -11.05 -14.08 -3.38
N LEU A 319 -9.92 -13.82 -2.74
CA LEU A 319 -8.61 -13.75 -3.40
C LEU A 319 -8.19 -15.13 -3.94
N VAL A 320 -8.36 -16.19 -3.16
CA VAL A 320 -8.09 -17.58 -3.58
C VAL A 320 -8.91 -17.92 -4.83
N CYS A 321 -10.23 -17.70 -4.76
CA CYS A 321 -11.15 -17.95 -5.88
C CYS A 321 -10.76 -17.15 -7.13
N THR A 322 -10.38 -15.89 -6.95
CA THR A 322 -9.96 -15.01 -8.05
C THR A 322 -8.74 -15.55 -8.80
N VAL A 323 -7.71 -15.99 -8.07
CA VAL A 323 -6.50 -16.55 -8.68
C VAL A 323 -6.81 -17.90 -9.34
N ALA A 324 -7.63 -18.74 -8.70
CA ALA A 324 -8.07 -20.02 -9.25
C ALA A 324 -8.87 -19.85 -10.55
N GLU A 325 -9.86 -18.96 -10.57
CA GLU A 325 -10.63 -18.58 -11.77
C GLU A 325 -9.71 -18.07 -12.88
N PHE A 326 -8.78 -17.16 -12.54
CA PHE A 326 -7.84 -16.61 -13.52
C PHE A 326 -6.99 -17.71 -14.15
N LEU A 327 -6.48 -18.65 -13.35
CA LEU A 327 -5.68 -19.77 -13.83
C LEU A 327 -6.51 -20.93 -14.39
N GLN A 328 -7.83 -20.89 -14.28
CA GLN A 328 -8.74 -22.00 -14.64
C GLN A 328 -8.40 -23.27 -13.85
N ILE A 329 -8.28 -23.13 -12.54
CA ILE A 329 -8.11 -24.21 -11.58
C ILE A 329 -9.47 -24.45 -10.95
N GLU A 330 -10.00 -25.66 -11.09
CA GLU A 330 -11.30 -26.07 -10.54
C GLU A 330 -11.07 -26.88 -9.26
N ARG A 331 -11.60 -26.40 -8.13
CA ARG A 331 -11.52 -27.03 -6.81
C ARG A 331 -12.71 -26.62 -5.95
N ASP A 332 -13.12 -27.53 -5.06
CA ASP A 332 -14.29 -27.35 -4.18
C ASP A 332 -13.90 -27.06 -2.73
N ASP A 333 -12.60 -27.05 -2.41
CA ASP A 333 -12.03 -26.90 -1.06
C ASP A 333 -11.23 -25.60 -0.90
N LEU A 334 -11.65 -24.54 -1.60
CA LEU A 334 -10.95 -23.25 -1.62
C LEU A 334 -11.29 -22.34 -0.42
N ASP A 335 -12.26 -22.72 0.40
CA ASP A 335 -12.69 -22.09 1.65
C ASP A 335 -12.11 -22.79 2.89
N ALA A 336 -11.44 -23.93 2.71
CA ALA A 336 -10.92 -24.76 3.78
C ALA A 336 -9.60 -24.22 4.36
N PHE A 337 -9.64 -23.03 4.95
CA PHE A 337 -8.52 -22.43 5.67
C PHE A 337 -9.00 -21.60 6.86
N THR A 338 -8.08 -21.21 7.75
CA THR A 338 -8.35 -20.28 8.85
C THR A 338 -7.42 -19.09 8.76
N VAL A 339 -7.96 -17.88 8.94
CA VAL A 339 -7.16 -16.64 8.94
C VAL A 339 -6.91 -16.20 10.37
N PHE A 340 -5.65 -15.85 10.66
CA PHE A 340 -5.27 -15.16 11.89
C PHE A 340 -4.48 -13.90 11.55
N THR A 341 -4.55 -12.91 12.41
CA THR A 341 -3.87 -11.63 12.34
C THR A 341 -3.04 -11.40 13.60
N VAL A 342 -2.29 -10.30 13.64
CA VAL A 342 -1.58 -9.88 14.87
C VAL A 342 -2.53 -9.56 16.03
N ASN A 343 -3.80 -9.23 15.75
CA ASN A 343 -4.80 -8.90 16.75
C ASN A 343 -5.46 -10.13 17.39
N ASP A 344 -5.30 -11.31 16.78
CA ASP A 344 -5.86 -12.56 17.29
C ASP A 344 -4.97 -13.11 18.41
N LEU A 345 -5.23 -12.64 19.63
CA LEU A 345 -4.48 -12.99 20.84
C LEU A 345 -4.49 -14.51 21.13
N ASP A 346 -5.52 -15.21 20.65
CA ASP A 346 -5.72 -16.65 20.84
C ASP A 346 -4.95 -17.51 19.81
N PHE A 347 -4.26 -16.90 18.83
CA PHE A 347 -3.55 -17.65 17.79
C PHE A 347 -2.50 -18.61 18.37
N LEU A 348 -1.75 -18.19 19.40
CA LEU A 348 -0.75 -19.05 20.04
C LEU A 348 -1.39 -20.20 20.82
N ASP A 349 -2.57 -19.97 21.41
CA ASP A 349 -3.33 -20.99 22.13
C ASP A 349 -3.95 -22.00 21.15
N TYR A 350 -4.42 -21.52 20.00
CA TYR A 350 -4.86 -22.36 18.87
C TYR A 350 -3.73 -23.29 18.39
N LEU A 351 -2.52 -22.75 18.19
CA LEU A 351 -1.35 -23.57 17.82
C LEU A 351 -0.99 -24.58 18.91
N ALA A 352 -1.07 -24.19 20.20
CA ALA A 352 -0.74 -25.07 21.32
C ALA A 352 -1.78 -26.19 21.54
N GLY A 353 -3.04 -25.96 21.16
CA GLY A 353 -4.12 -26.96 21.19
C GLY A 353 -4.15 -27.88 19.97
N GLY A 354 -3.46 -27.53 18.88
CA GLY A 354 -3.39 -28.29 17.63
C GLY A 354 -2.30 -29.36 17.58
N ASP A 355 -2.09 -29.94 16.38
CA ASP A 355 -1.08 -30.98 16.13
C ASP A 355 0.33 -30.41 15.90
N PHE A 356 0.68 -29.29 16.56
CA PHE A 356 1.99 -28.65 16.43
C PHE A 356 2.93 -29.10 17.57
N SER A 357 4.16 -29.45 17.20
CA SER A 357 5.24 -29.70 18.16
C SER A 357 5.75 -28.39 18.76
N ALA A 358 6.35 -28.47 19.96
CA ALA A 358 6.92 -27.31 20.63
C ALA A 358 7.98 -26.57 19.79
N GLN A 359 8.73 -27.30 18.95
CA GLN A 359 9.71 -26.71 18.05
C GLN A 359 9.05 -25.97 16.88
N GLU A 360 7.98 -26.52 16.29
CA GLU A 360 7.22 -25.86 15.23
C GLU A 360 6.57 -24.57 15.74
N VAL A 361 5.99 -24.60 16.94
CA VAL A 361 5.42 -23.39 17.57
C VAL A 361 6.49 -22.32 17.81
N GLU A 362 7.69 -22.71 18.25
CA GLU A 362 8.80 -21.78 18.43
C GLU A 362 9.30 -21.20 17.10
N ASP A 363 9.34 -21.99 16.04
CA ASP A 363 9.71 -21.53 14.69
C ASP A 363 8.65 -20.56 14.12
N ILE A 364 7.36 -20.86 14.32
CA ILE A 364 6.24 -19.96 13.98
C ILE A 364 6.35 -18.65 14.77
N LYS A 365 6.61 -18.70 16.08
CA LYS A 365 6.82 -17.50 16.92
C LYS A 365 7.94 -16.61 16.40
N ARG A 366 9.05 -17.19 15.92
CA ARG A 366 10.15 -16.42 15.32
C ARG A 366 9.73 -15.73 14.02
N GLN A 367 8.86 -16.37 13.22
CA GLN A 367 8.29 -15.76 12.02
C GLN A 367 7.31 -14.63 12.36
N ILE A 368 6.44 -14.79 13.38
CA ILE A 368 5.59 -13.70 13.90
C ILE A 368 6.44 -12.48 14.30
N LEU A 369 7.52 -12.71 15.06
CA LEU A 369 8.41 -11.64 15.51
C LEU A 369 9.14 -10.92 14.36
N SER A 370 9.19 -11.53 13.17
CA SER A 370 9.71 -10.89 11.96
C SER A 370 8.70 -9.98 11.26
N ASN A 371 7.43 -9.96 11.70
CA ASN A 371 6.32 -9.17 11.15
C ASN A 371 6.04 -9.49 9.67
N GLU A 372 6.17 -10.75 9.30
CA GLU A 372 5.88 -11.28 7.96
C GLU A 372 4.54 -12.03 7.97
N SER A 373 3.76 -11.89 6.90
CA SER A 373 2.60 -12.75 6.64
C SER A 373 3.08 -14.09 6.08
N TYR A 374 2.41 -15.20 6.43
CA TYR A 374 2.80 -16.53 5.96
C TYR A 374 1.64 -17.53 6.01
N PHE A 375 1.66 -18.47 5.07
CA PHE A 375 0.81 -19.65 5.05
C PHE A 375 1.47 -20.83 5.79
N ILE A 376 0.72 -21.48 6.68
CA ILE A 376 1.11 -22.67 7.44
C ILE A 376 0.32 -23.89 6.93
N PRO A 377 0.95 -24.75 6.10
CA PRO A 377 0.28 -25.91 5.50
C PRO A 377 -0.31 -26.91 6.50
N LYS A 378 0.34 -27.12 7.66
CA LYS A 378 -0.04 -28.17 8.61
C LYS A 378 -1.46 -28.02 9.18
N GLY A 379 -1.98 -26.79 9.21
CA GLY A 379 -3.33 -26.49 9.71
C GLY A 379 -4.17 -25.67 8.75
N ASP A 380 -3.77 -25.57 7.48
CA ASP A 380 -4.40 -24.67 6.50
C ASP A 380 -4.56 -23.23 7.04
N ILE A 381 -3.51 -22.70 7.67
CA ILE A 381 -3.57 -21.41 8.37
C ILE A 381 -2.94 -20.31 7.52
N ILE A 382 -3.64 -19.20 7.32
CA ILE A 382 -3.11 -17.97 6.74
C ILE A 382 -2.91 -16.96 7.87
N TYR A 383 -1.65 -16.66 8.21
CA TYR A 383 -1.31 -15.64 9.19
C TYR A 383 -0.95 -14.33 8.47
N LEU A 384 -1.61 -13.23 8.85
CA LEU A 384 -1.40 -11.90 8.28
C LEU A 384 -0.87 -10.96 9.36
N ALA A 385 0.43 -10.65 9.30
CA ALA A 385 1.06 -9.71 10.24
C ALA A 385 0.52 -8.28 10.08
N ASP A 386 0.16 -7.93 8.85
CA ASP A 386 -0.54 -6.70 8.45
C ASP A 386 -1.49 -7.07 7.30
N PHE A 387 -2.75 -6.68 7.41
CA PHE A 387 -3.75 -7.00 6.39
C PHE A 387 -3.59 -6.01 5.22
N SER A 388 -2.68 -6.34 4.30
CA SER A 388 -2.56 -5.66 3.02
C SER A 388 -2.99 -6.57 1.87
N LEU A 389 -3.66 -6.01 0.86
CA LEU A 389 -4.12 -6.75 -0.33
C LEU A 389 -2.99 -7.57 -0.99
N GLN A 390 -1.77 -7.05 -0.93
CA GLN A 390 -0.59 -7.68 -1.52
C GLN A 390 -0.18 -8.95 -0.78
N ASN A 391 -0.11 -8.88 0.55
CA ASN A 391 0.28 -10.02 1.39
C ASN A 391 -0.86 -11.05 1.46
N ALA A 392 -2.11 -10.59 1.63
CA ALA A 392 -3.28 -11.45 1.62
C ALA A 392 -3.38 -12.24 0.30
N ALA A 393 -3.15 -11.59 -0.85
CA ALA A 393 -3.18 -12.26 -2.15
C ALA A 393 -2.01 -13.23 -2.35
N GLU A 394 -0.84 -12.95 -1.78
CA GLU A 394 0.32 -13.85 -1.81
C GLU A 394 0.04 -15.11 -0.99
N GLU A 395 -0.41 -14.98 0.26
CA GLU A 395 -0.71 -16.13 1.12
C GLU A 395 -1.93 -16.93 0.64
N ALA A 396 -2.96 -16.26 0.12
CA ALA A 396 -4.08 -16.92 -0.59
C ALA A 396 -3.56 -17.79 -1.74
N THR A 397 -2.52 -17.32 -2.44
CA THR A 397 -1.93 -18.07 -3.56
C THR A 397 -1.04 -19.22 -3.07
N HIS A 398 -0.33 -19.07 -1.95
CA HIS A 398 0.37 -20.17 -1.29
C HIS A 398 -0.60 -21.27 -0.86
N PHE A 399 -1.74 -20.91 -0.27
CA PHE A 399 -2.81 -21.85 0.04
C PHE A 399 -3.34 -22.57 -1.21
N LEU A 400 -3.62 -21.83 -2.29
CA LEU A 400 -4.06 -22.44 -3.55
C LEU A 400 -3.01 -23.43 -4.10
N HIS A 401 -1.72 -23.10 -4.03
CA HIS A 401 -0.64 -24.01 -4.41
C HIS A 401 -0.60 -25.26 -3.52
N HIS A 402 -0.73 -25.11 -2.21
CA HIS A 402 -0.82 -26.21 -1.25
C HIS A 402 -1.97 -27.15 -1.62
N ARG A 403 -3.16 -26.61 -1.89
CA ARG A 403 -4.30 -27.40 -2.35
C ARG A 403 -4.01 -28.14 -3.66
N CYS A 404 -3.40 -27.47 -4.63
CA CYS A 404 -3.10 -28.06 -5.94
C CYS A 404 -2.05 -29.17 -5.93
N SER A 405 -1.03 -29.05 -5.08
CA SER A 405 0.13 -29.96 -5.04
C SER A 405 0.00 -31.03 -3.96
N GLY A 406 -0.75 -30.76 -2.89
CA GLY A 406 -0.89 -31.63 -1.73
C GLY A 406 0.35 -31.68 -0.83
N TYR A 407 1.32 -30.77 -0.97
CA TYR A 407 2.52 -30.78 -0.12
C TYR A 407 2.14 -30.50 1.34
N GLY A 408 2.75 -31.23 2.27
CA GLY A 408 2.52 -31.07 3.70
C GLY A 408 3.67 -30.39 4.42
N TRP A 409 3.48 -30.08 5.71
CA TRP A 409 4.60 -29.84 6.64
C TRP A 409 4.70 -31.06 7.56
N GLU A 410 5.13 -32.20 7.01
CA GLU A 410 5.23 -33.46 7.76
C GLU A 410 6.64 -33.71 8.32
N ALA A 411 7.68 -33.25 7.62
CA ALA A 411 9.08 -33.44 8.02
C ALA A 411 10.00 -32.31 7.53
N PRO A 412 11.13 -32.05 8.22
CA PRO A 412 12.14 -31.11 7.74
C PRO A 412 12.72 -31.56 6.40
N ARG A 413 12.76 -30.65 5.43
CA ARG A 413 13.30 -30.92 4.09
C ARG A 413 14.83 -30.87 4.09
N PRO A 414 15.51 -31.67 3.24
CA PRO A 414 16.94 -31.48 2.98
C PRO A 414 17.22 -30.05 2.50
N LEU A 415 18.33 -29.47 2.94
CA LEU A 415 18.66 -28.05 2.73
C LEU A 415 18.50 -27.56 1.28
N ALA A 416 18.97 -28.36 0.30
CA ALA A 416 18.87 -28.00 -1.10
C ALA A 416 17.42 -28.08 -1.61
N VAL A 417 16.65 -29.06 -1.15
CA VAL A 417 15.23 -29.20 -1.48
C VAL A 417 14.45 -28.03 -0.89
N ASP A 418 14.64 -27.73 0.40
CA ASP A 418 13.97 -26.62 1.08
C ASP A 418 14.22 -25.28 0.38
N PHE A 419 15.47 -25.01 -0.01
CA PHE A 419 15.82 -23.76 -0.69
C PHE A 419 15.05 -23.57 -2.00
N TYR A 420 15.08 -24.56 -2.92
CA TYR A 420 14.39 -24.41 -4.21
C TYR A 420 12.88 -24.57 -4.08
N PHE A 421 12.40 -25.39 -3.13
CA PHE A 421 10.99 -25.46 -2.77
C PHE A 421 10.49 -24.06 -2.44
N ARG A 422 11.13 -23.38 -1.50
CA ARG A 422 10.77 -22.01 -1.10
C ARG A 422 10.87 -21.03 -2.26
N VAL A 423 11.97 -21.01 -3.01
CA VAL A 423 12.11 -20.08 -4.16
C VAL A 423 10.97 -20.26 -5.17
N VAL A 424 10.54 -21.49 -5.46
CA VAL A 424 9.43 -21.76 -6.38
C VAL A 424 8.09 -21.40 -5.75
N THR A 425 7.84 -21.74 -4.49
CA THR A 425 6.62 -21.39 -3.76
C THR A 425 6.44 -19.87 -3.66
N GLU A 426 7.48 -19.13 -3.28
CA GLU A 426 7.49 -17.66 -3.23
C GLU A 426 7.26 -17.06 -4.63
N ALA A 427 7.77 -17.70 -5.69
CA ALA A 427 7.49 -17.26 -7.06
C ALA A 427 6.01 -17.45 -7.44
N ILE A 428 5.38 -18.52 -6.95
CA ILE A 428 3.95 -18.79 -7.13
C ILE A 428 3.12 -17.75 -6.36
N GLY A 429 3.41 -17.55 -5.07
CA GLY A 429 2.74 -16.57 -4.22
C GLY A 429 2.81 -15.17 -4.80
N TYR A 430 4.02 -14.72 -5.15
CA TYR A 430 4.23 -13.42 -5.76
C TYR A 430 3.52 -13.27 -7.11
N PHE A 431 3.53 -14.31 -7.95
CA PHE A 431 2.78 -14.31 -9.21
C PHE A 431 1.28 -14.09 -8.96
N GLY A 432 0.67 -14.80 -8.00
CA GLY A 432 -0.75 -14.64 -7.70
C GLY A 432 -1.08 -13.26 -7.14
N SER A 433 -0.24 -12.73 -6.26
CA SER A 433 -0.38 -11.36 -5.77
C SER A 433 -0.36 -10.31 -6.90
N LYS A 434 0.39 -10.55 -7.98
CA LYS A 434 0.46 -9.69 -9.17
C LYS A 434 -0.78 -9.79 -10.07
N VAL A 435 -1.50 -10.91 -10.03
CA VAL A 435 -2.81 -11.04 -10.68
C VAL A 435 -3.79 -10.05 -10.03
N ILE A 436 -3.74 -9.92 -8.70
CA ILE A 436 -4.57 -8.99 -7.94
C ILE A 436 -4.05 -7.55 -8.05
N VAL A 437 -2.74 -7.36 -7.81
CA VAL A 437 -2.06 -6.06 -7.73
C VAL A 437 -0.92 -5.98 -8.77
N PRO A 438 -1.21 -5.65 -10.05
CA PRO A 438 -0.20 -5.59 -11.12
C PRO A 438 0.95 -4.60 -10.86
N THR A 439 0.66 -3.56 -10.08
CA THR A 439 1.55 -2.47 -9.71
C THR A 439 2.61 -2.88 -8.70
N ARG A 440 2.42 -4.02 -7.98
CA ARG A 440 3.33 -4.55 -6.96
C ARG A 440 4.77 -4.58 -7.48
N GLU A 441 5.74 -4.32 -6.63
CA GLU A 441 7.15 -4.32 -6.99
C GLU A 441 7.92 -5.34 -6.17
N CYS A 442 9.10 -5.71 -6.63
CA CYS A 442 10.03 -6.58 -5.92
C CYS A 442 11.44 -6.06 -6.11
N TRP A 443 12.33 -6.49 -5.21
CA TRP A 443 13.76 -6.28 -5.37
C TRP A 443 14.26 -6.91 -6.66
N ARG A 444 15.13 -6.21 -7.37
CA ARG A 444 15.83 -6.72 -8.56
C ARG A 444 17.31 -6.90 -8.30
N GLU A 445 17.96 -7.55 -9.26
CA GLU A 445 19.41 -7.68 -9.26
C GLU A 445 20.11 -6.31 -9.22
N ALA A 446 19.59 -5.32 -9.95
CA ALA A 446 20.11 -3.95 -9.96
C ALA A 446 19.98 -3.27 -8.58
N ASP A 447 18.86 -3.49 -7.87
CA ASP A 447 18.63 -2.93 -6.53
C ASP A 447 19.60 -3.57 -5.52
N CYS A 448 19.78 -4.89 -5.59
CA CYS A 448 20.76 -5.60 -4.77
C CYS A 448 22.17 -5.06 -5.00
N GLN A 449 22.54 -4.82 -6.27
CA GLN A 449 23.84 -4.28 -6.64
C GLN A 449 24.02 -2.86 -6.10
N ALA A 450 23.05 -1.98 -6.34
CA ALA A 450 23.07 -0.61 -5.84
C ALA A 450 23.17 -0.57 -4.31
N PHE A 451 22.41 -1.42 -3.62
CA PHE A 451 22.44 -1.53 -2.16
C PHE A 451 23.80 -2.02 -1.65
N VAL A 452 24.40 -3.03 -2.27
CA VAL A 452 25.73 -3.52 -1.90
C VAL A 452 26.81 -2.46 -2.16
N GLU A 453 26.75 -1.74 -3.29
CA GLU A 453 27.72 -0.72 -3.66
C GLU A 453 27.66 0.51 -2.74
N ALA A 454 26.44 0.99 -2.43
CA ALA A 454 26.23 2.09 -1.48
C ALA A 454 26.85 1.75 -0.12
N ASN A 455 26.71 0.49 0.31
CA ASN A 455 27.18 0.03 1.61
C ASN A 455 28.63 -0.49 1.64
N ALA A 456 29.24 -0.73 0.47
CA ALA A 456 30.66 -1.08 0.37
C ALA A 456 31.58 0.10 0.75
N ARG A 457 31.12 1.35 0.53
CA ARG A 457 31.88 2.56 0.88
C ARG A 457 31.96 2.81 2.39
N HIS A 458 30.98 2.37 3.17
CA HIS A 458 30.94 2.54 4.62
C HIS A 458 31.83 1.58 5.42
N LEU A 459 32.24 0.45 4.82
CA LEU A 459 33.12 -0.53 5.48
C LEU A 459 34.61 -0.14 5.49
N LYS A 460 35.04 0.81 4.64
CA LYS A 460 36.44 1.28 4.62
C LYS A 460 36.78 2.35 5.66
N GLY A 461 35.80 2.85 6.41
CA GLY A 461 35.96 3.96 7.35
C GLY A 461 35.28 3.72 8.69
N GLY A 462 35.63 2.64 9.41
CA GLY A 462 35.60 2.50 10.87
C GLY A 462 34.31 2.77 11.69
N ALA A 463 33.25 3.35 11.14
CA ALA A 463 32.00 3.63 11.84
C ALA A 463 30.86 3.71 10.81
N PHE A 464 29.86 2.86 10.99
CA PHE A 464 28.61 2.89 10.24
C PHE A 464 27.86 4.19 10.60
N ARG A 465 27.86 5.18 9.70
CA ARG A 465 26.95 6.33 9.78
C ARG A 465 25.74 6.02 8.91
N LEU A 466 24.60 5.73 9.56
CA LEU A 466 23.29 5.82 8.93
C LEU A 466 23.18 7.22 8.31
N THR A 467 22.77 7.32 7.05
CA THR A 467 22.46 8.60 6.42
C THR A 467 21.43 9.35 7.28
N GLU A 468 21.64 10.66 7.46
CA GLU A 468 21.02 11.54 8.48
C GLU A 468 19.49 11.69 8.44
N THR A 469 18.77 10.98 7.56
CA THR A 469 17.32 11.16 7.39
C THR A 469 16.44 10.27 8.28
N GLY A 470 16.93 9.14 8.80
CA GLY A 470 16.11 8.21 9.60
C GLY A 470 16.57 7.97 11.04
N SER A 471 17.82 8.30 11.38
CA SER A 471 18.42 7.86 12.65
C SER A 471 18.18 8.81 13.84
N LEU A 472 17.76 10.05 13.64
CA LEU A 472 17.75 11.02 14.74
C LEU A 472 16.57 10.87 15.71
N MET A 473 15.54 10.10 15.35
CA MET A 473 14.29 9.96 16.14
C MET A 473 14.07 8.56 16.72
N ALA A 474 14.74 7.52 16.22
CA ALA A 474 14.54 6.15 16.69
C ALA A 474 15.18 5.90 18.07
N GLY A 475 14.42 5.26 18.97
CA GLY A 475 14.89 4.83 20.29
C GLY A 475 16.03 3.80 20.22
N GLY A 476 16.63 3.45 21.36
CA GLY A 476 17.77 2.54 21.41
C GLY A 476 17.50 1.17 20.77
N GLU A 477 16.33 0.58 21.02
CA GLU A 477 15.94 -0.73 20.50
C GLU A 477 15.59 -0.70 19.00
N GLU A 478 14.90 0.34 18.56
CA GLU A 478 14.51 0.52 17.16
C GLU A 478 15.74 0.75 16.25
N ARG A 479 16.75 1.48 16.72
CA ARG A 479 18.05 1.58 16.04
C ARG A 479 18.74 0.24 15.91
N VAL A 480 18.69 -0.61 16.95
CA VAL A 480 19.27 -1.96 16.90
C VAL A 480 18.52 -2.83 15.90
N ARG A 481 17.17 -2.79 15.89
CA ARG A 481 16.33 -3.50 14.91
C ARG A 481 16.63 -3.07 13.48
N LEU A 482 16.74 -1.75 13.24
CA LEU A 482 17.05 -1.20 11.92
C LEU A 482 18.46 -1.57 11.45
N LEU A 483 19.45 -1.56 12.36
CA LEU A 483 20.82 -2.03 12.09
C LEU A 483 20.89 -3.53 11.79
N LEU A 484 20.12 -4.34 12.51
CA LEU A 484 20.03 -5.78 12.29
C LEU A 484 19.38 -6.10 10.94
N SER A 485 18.21 -5.52 10.65
CA SER A 485 17.54 -5.61 9.35
C SER A 485 18.49 -5.23 8.20
N HIS A 486 19.19 -4.11 8.32
CA HIS A 486 20.13 -3.64 7.31
C HIS A 486 21.31 -4.60 7.08
N ARG A 487 21.84 -5.25 8.14
CA ARG A 487 22.91 -6.26 8.00
C ARG A 487 22.41 -7.54 7.33
N LEU A 488 21.20 -7.96 7.65
CA LEU A 488 20.55 -9.12 7.02
C LEU A 488 20.34 -8.85 5.52
N THR A 489 19.76 -7.71 5.15
CA THR A 489 19.54 -7.30 3.75
C THR A 489 20.83 -7.23 2.95
N LEU A 490 21.92 -6.71 3.55
CA LEU A 490 23.23 -6.65 2.87
C LEU A 490 23.78 -8.06 2.58
N LYS A 491 23.64 -8.98 3.54
CA LYS A 491 24.09 -10.37 3.38
C LYS A 491 23.24 -11.10 2.34
N ALA A 492 21.92 -10.98 2.42
CA ALA A 492 20.99 -11.55 1.46
C ALA A 492 21.25 -11.02 0.04
N SER A 493 21.40 -9.71 -0.14
CA SER A 493 21.71 -9.10 -1.45
C SER A 493 22.97 -9.68 -2.09
N ARG A 494 24.03 -9.95 -1.32
CA ARG A 494 25.26 -10.57 -1.84
C ARG A 494 25.03 -12.01 -2.29
N LEU A 495 24.29 -12.79 -1.50
CA LEU A 495 23.96 -14.18 -1.80
C LEU A 495 23.06 -14.28 -3.04
N VAL A 496 22.07 -13.39 -3.16
CA VAL A 496 21.23 -13.25 -4.35
C VAL A 496 22.10 -12.98 -5.58
N LEU A 497 22.97 -11.97 -5.53
CA LEU A 497 23.88 -11.64 -6.66
C LEU A 497 24.80 -12.81 -7.04
N GLU A 498 25.29 -13.58 -6.07
CA GLU A 498 26.07 -14.80 -6.31
C GLU A 498 25.21 -15.87 -7.00
N HIS A 499 23.99 -16.09 -6.52
CA HIS A 499 23.04 -17.04 -7.10
C HIS A 499 22.65 -16.65 -8.54
N LYS A 500 22.41 -15.37 -8.82
CA LYS A 500 22.16 -14.87 -10.19
C LYS A 500 23.35 -15.13 -11.13
N ARG A 501 24.59 -15.16 -10.62
CA ARG A 501 25.76 -15.56 -11.42
C ARG A 501 25.76 -17.06 -11.74
N ALA A 502 25.30 -17.90 -10.80
CA ALA A 502 25.10 -19.33 -11.04
C ALA A 502 24.02 -19.59 -12.11
N GLU A 503 22.89 -18.87 -12.06
CA GLU A 503 21.85 -18.91 -13.11
C GLU A 503 22.44 -18.57 -14.50
N ARG A 504 23.21 -17.48 -14.60
CA ARG A 504 23.87 -17.10 -15.86
C ARG A 504 24.94 -18.10 -16.31
N HIS A 505 25.58 -18.82 -15.39
CA HIS A 505 26.46 -19.92 -15.77
C HIS A 505 25.66 -21.06 -16.37
N TYR A 506 24.59 -21.48 -15.70
CA TYR A 506 23.68 -22.53 -16.16
C TYR A 506 23.09 -22.24 -17.55
N LEU A 507 22.52 -21.05 -17.77
CA LEU A 507 21.96 -20.66 -19.06
C LEU A 507 22.98 -20.66 -20.21
N ARG A 508 24.28 -20.53 -19.91
CA ARG A 508 25.36 -20.59 -20.90
C ARG A 508 25.94 -21.97 -21.11
N SER A 509 26.02 -22.79 -20.04
CA SER A 509 26.74 -24.06 -20.05
C SER A 509 25.83 -25.30 -20.09
N GLY A 510 24.54 -25.14 -19.78
CA GLY A 510 23.60 -26.23 -19.55
C GLY A 510 23.89 -27.05 -18.28
N ARG A 511 24.85 -26.64 -17.45
CA ARG A 511 25.26 -27.36 -16.22
C ARG A 511 25.08 -26.47 -15.00
N TRP A 512 24.28 -26.93 -14.04
CA TRP A 512 24.05 -26.21 -12.80
C TRP A 512 25.31 -26.27 -11.91
N PRO A 513 25.90 -25.13 -11.52
CA PRO A 513 27.12 -25.13 -10.71
C PRO A 513 26.85 -25.37 -9.21
N GLY A 514 25.58 -25.48 -8.80
CA GLY A 514 25.15 -25.61 -7.41
C GLY A 514 24.59 -24.32 -6.81
N GLY A 515 23.80 -24.44 -5.74
CA GLY A 515 23.19 -23.28 -5.05
C GLY A 515 24.15 -22.46 -4.19
N GLY A 516 25.39 -22.93 -4.02
CA GLY A 516 26.47 -22.22 -3.33
C GLY A 516 26.17 -21.92 -1.87
N ALA A 517 26.69 -20.79 -1.38
CA ALA A 517 26.51 -20.37 0.01
C ALA A 517 25.06 -20.05 0.37
N ALA A 518 24.19 -19.77 -0.61
CA ALA A 518 22.79 -19.41 -0.36
C ALA A 518 21.99 -20.55 0.29
N LEU A 519 22.37 -21.81 0.03
CA LEU A 519 21.69 -22.98 0.60
C LEU A 519 21.82 -23.01 2.13
N ALA A 520 23.03 -22.78 2.65
CA ALA A 520 23.36 -22.94 4.07
C ALA A 520 23.45 -21.59 4.78
N GLN A 521 22.31 -21.07 5.25
CA GLN A 521 22.23 -19.79 5.95
C GLN A 521 21.37 -19.88 7.22
N PRO A 522 21.57 -18.97 8.20
CA PRO A 522 20.60 -18.77 9.28
C PRO A 522 19.21 -18.49 8.72
N THR A 523 18.17 -18.91 9.43
CA THR A 523 16.77 -18.87 9.00
C THR A 523 16.36 -17.53 8.41
N GLU A 524 16.67 -16.42 9.06
CA GLU A 524 16.27 -15.07 8.62
C GLU A 524 16.90 -14.67 7.28
N VAL A 525 18.17 -15.06 7.08
CA VAL A 525 18.88 -14.81 5.81
C VAL A 525 18.40 -15.77 4.73
N HIS A 526 18.10 -17.01 5.11
CA HIS A 526 17.58 -18.02 4.20
C HIS A 526 16.23 -17.58 3.63
N LEU A 527 15.25 -17.24 4.49
CA LEU A 527 13.92 -16.76 4.11
C LEU A 527 14.01 -15.51 3.22
N LEU A 528 14.81 -14.52 3.61
CA LEU A 528 14.96 -13.30 2.82
C LEU A 528 15.56 -13.56 1.43
N VAL A 529 16.54 -14.46 1.31
CA VAL A 529 17.14 -14.82 0.02
C VAL A 529 16.12 -15.56 -0.86
N THR A 530 15.39 -16.53 -0.31
CA THR A 530 14.40 -17.31 -1.07
C THR A 530 13.24 -16.43 -1.52
N HIS A 531 12.78 -15.51 -0.67
CA HIS A 531 11.75 -14.53 -0.98
C HIS A 531 12.20 -13.57 -2.09
N MET A 532 13.39 -12.97 -1.99
CA MET A 532 13.93 -12.10 -3.05
C MET A 532 14.07 -12.81 -4.39
N LEU A 533 14.60 -14.05 -4.42
CA LEU A 533 14.73 -14.83 -5.65
C LEU A 533 13.38 -15.26 -6.21
N GLY A 534 12.48 -15.72 -5.34
CA GLY A 534 11.13 -16.13 -5.69
C GLY A 534 10.33 -14.99 -6.27
N HIS A 535 10.32 -13.82 -5.63
CA HIS A 535 9.65 -12.62 -6.13
C HIS A 535 10.16 -12.17 -7.49
N MET A 536 11.49 -12.18 -7.70
CA MET A 536 12.07 -11.91 -9.02
C MET A 536 11.54 -12.91 -10.08
N LEU A 537 11.48 -14.19 -9.74
CA LEU A 537 10.96 -15.21 -10.65
C LEU A 537 9.46 -15.04 -10.89
N GLY A 538 8.66 -14.82 -9.84
CA GLY A 538 7.21 -14.58 -9.91
C GLY A 538 6.84 -13.36 -10.74
N ASP A 539 7.60 -12.26 -10.63
CA ASP A 539 7.45 -11.09 -11.50
C ASP A 539 7.64 -11.48 -12.96
N LYS A 540 8.67 -12.27 -13.27
CA LYS A 540 8.89 -12.79 -14.63
C LYS A 540 7.82 -13.78 -15.07
N LEU A 541 7.25 -14.60 -14.19
CA LEU A 541 6.12 -15.47 -14.54
C LEU A 541 4.92 -14.62 -14.99
N TYR A 542 4.63 -13.56 -14.24
CA TYR A 542 3.53 -12.64 -14.54
C TYR A 542 3.75 -11.93 -15.88
N TYR A 543 4.90 -11.30 -16.09
CA TYR A 543 5.19 -10.62 -17.35
C TYR A 543 5.34 -11.58 -18.53
N GLY A 544 5.86 -12.79 -18.29
CA GLY A 544 5.96 -13.85 -19.29
C GLY A 544 4.59 -14.29 -19.79
N LEU A 545 3.61 -14.40 -18.90
CA LEU A 545 2.21 -14.69 -19.26
C LEU A 545 1.62 -13.55 -20.11
N LEU A 546 1.85 -12.29 -19.73
CA LEU A 546 1.31 -11.13 -20.45
C LEU A 546 1.93 -10.92 -21.83
N GLN A 547 3.21 -11.24 -21.97
CA GLN A 547 3.95 -11.19 -23.24
C GLN A 547 3.71 -12.42 -24.12
N GLY A 548 3.01 -13.45 -23.59
CA GLY A 548 2.75 -14.71 -24.30
C GLY A 548 3.93 -15.68 -24.35
N ALA A 549 5.02 -15.40 -23.61
CA ALA A 549 6.14 -16.32 -23.41
C ALA A 549 5.76 -17.53 -22.54
N LEU A 550 4.74 -17.37 -21.68
CA LEU A 550 4.12 -18.41 -20.87
C LEU A 550 2.62 -18.49 -21.17
N GLN A 551 2.03 -19.66 -20.99
CA GLN A 551 0.60 -19.91 -21.07
C GLN A 551 0.06 -20.28 -19.70
N LYS A 552 -1.25 -20.10 -19.45
CA LYS A 552 -1.88 -20.49 -18.17
C LYS A 552 -1.67 -21.97 -17.83
N ARG A 553 -1.64 -22.86 -18.83
CA ARG A 553 -1.34 -24.30 -18.62
C ARG A 553 0.00 -24.52 -17.95
N ASP A 554 1.01 -23.71 -18.31
CA ASP A 554 2.36 -23.85 -17.79
C ASP A 554 2.42 -23.47 -16.31
N LEU A 555 1.63 -22.47 -15.93
CA LEU A 555 1.50 -22.05 -14.54
C LEU A 555 0.72 -23.08 -13.72
N ARG A 556 -0.35 -23.66 -14.28
CA ARG A 556 -1.07 -24.76 -13.61
C ARG A 556 -0.16 -25.96 -13.32
N GLU A 557 0.74 -26.31 -14.24
CA GLU A 557 1.74 -27.36 -14.00
C GLU A 557 2.69 -27.03 -12.85
N VAL A 558 3.02 -25.75 -12.66
CA VAL A 558 3.85 -25.30 -11.53
C VAL A 558 3.06 -25.34 -10.22
N PHE A 559 1.79 -24.91 -10.23
CA PHE A 559 0.90 -24.97 -9.07
C PHE A 559 0.64 -26.40 -8.59
N ALA A 560 0.59 -27.38 -9.50
CA ALA A 560 0.36 -28.78 -9.18
C ALA A 560 1.66 -29.60 -8.98
N ALA A 561 2.83 -28.98 -9.04
CA ALA A 561 4.10 -29.70 -8.92
C ALA A 561 4.33 -30.19 -7.49
N ASP A 562 4.69 -31.47 -7.35
CA ASP A 562 5.22 -32.03 -6.10
C ASP A 562 6.68 -31.61 -5.94
N LEU A 563 6.90 -30.46 -5.32
CA LEU A 563 8.23 -29.91 -5.09
C LEU A 563 9.01 -30.64 -3.98
N GLU A 564 8.37 -31.56 -3.25
CA GLU A 564 9.03 -32.35 -2.20
C GLU A 564 9.74 -33.59 -2.75
N ALA A 565 9.31 -34.08 -3.91
CA ALA A 565 9.97 -35.15 -4.64
C ALA A 565 11.45 -34.84 -4.93
N GLU A 566 12.29 -35.86 -4.80
CA GLU A 566 13.74 -35.74 -4.92
C GLU A 566 14.15 -35.15 -6.28
N GLY A 567 14.77 -33.97 -6.25
CA GLY A 567 15.26 -33.27 -7.43
C GLY A 567 14.22 -32.43 -8.18
N GLU A 568 12.93 -32.55 -7.87
CA GLU A 568 11.86 -31.87 -8.60
C GLU A 568 11.89 -30.35 -8.38
N ALA A 569 12.07 -29.87 -7.15
CA ALA A 569 12.14 -28.43 -6.87
C ALA A 569 13.24 -27.70 -7.66
N LEU A 570 14.44 -28.28 -7.72
CA LEU A 570 15.55 -27.73 -8.50
C LEU A 570 15.25 -27.80 -10.00
N ALA A 571 14.76 -28.94 -10.49
CA ALA A 571 14.42 -29.12 -11.90
C ALA A 571 13.37 -28.08 -12.34
N ARG A 572 12.32 -27.90 -11.53
CA ARG A 572 11.26 -26.92 -11.76
C ARG A 572 11.80 -25.49 -11.77
N TYR A 573 12.60 -25.13 -10.78
CA TYR A 573 13.26 -23.83 -10.71
C TYR A 573 14.08 -23.55 -11.99
N LEU A 574 14.96 -24.47 -12.40
CA LEU A 574 15.81 -24.28 -13.58
C LEU A 574 15.00 -24.19 -14.88
N ALA A 575 13.94 -25.00 -15.02
CA ALA A 575 13.03 -24.93 -16.15
C ALA A 575 12.34 -23.55 -16.24
N LEU A 576 11.92 -22.99 -15.12
CA LEU A 576 11.33 -21.64 -15.10
C LEU A 576 12.35 -20.55 -15.45
N ILE A 577 13.60 -20.67 -15.00
CA ILE A 577 14.69 -19.76 -15.37
C ILE A 577 14.95 -19.79 -16.88
N GLU A 578 14.98 -20.96 -17.52
CA GLU A 578 15.14 -21.08 -18.97
C GLU A 578 13.98 -20.46 -19.74
N ARG A 579 12.75 -20.73 -19.29
CA ARG A 579 11.53 -20.24 -19.95
C ARG A 579 11.36 -18.73 -19.82
N THR A 580 11.87 -18.14 -18.73
CA THR A 580 11.76 -16.70 -18.44
C THR A 580 13.03 -15.90 -18.78
N GLN A 581 14.03 -16.51 -19.42
CA GLN A 581 15.31 -15.85 -19.72
C GLN A 581 15.15 -14.56 -20.55
N GLY A 582 14.19 -14.52 -21.48
CA GLY A 582 13.89 -13.38 -22.34
C GLY A 582 12.82 -12.43 -21.79
N VAL A 583 12.28 -12.71 -20.61
CA VAL A 583 11.23 -11.90 -20.00
C VAL A 583 11.87 -10.84 -19.11
N ALA A 584 11.60 -9.58 -19.43
CA ALA A 584 11.98 -8.45 -18.59
C ALA A 584 11.05 -8.35 -17.36
N HIS A 585 11.61 -7.85 -16.27
CA HIS A 585 10.81 -7.40 -15.13
C HIS A 585 9.89 -6.24 -15.55
N GLY A 586 8.85 -5.98 -14.75
CA GLY A 586 8.03 -4.78 -14.92
C GLY A 586 8.82 -3.49 -14.80
N PRO A 587 8.25 -2.30 -15.01
CA PRO A 587 8.91 -1.06 -14.63
C PRO A 587 8.88 -0.90 -13.08
N THR A 588 10.01 -0.54 -12.46
CA THR A 588 10.10 -0.18 -11.02
C THR A 588 9.38 1.15 -10.79
N ARG A 589 9.08 1.48 -9.53
CA ARG A 589 8.63 2.82 -9.15
C ARG A 589 9.59 3.83 -9.74
N ALA A 590 10.89 3.71 -9.45
CA ALA A 590 11.91 4.65 -9.92
C ALA A 590 11.93 4.84 -11.44
N GLU A 591 11.62 3.81 -12.23
CA GLU A 591 11.55 3.90 -13.71
C GLU A 591 10.22 4.49 -14.19
N ARG A 592 9.11 4.25 -13.47
CA ARG A 592 7.83 4.92 -13.71
C ARG A 592 7.82 6.37 -13.20
N LEU A 593 8.70 6.68 -12.25
CA LEU A 593 8.80 7.92 -11.50
C LEU A 593 9.74 8.90 -12.22
#